data_AF-A0A075RAF8-F1
#
_entry.id   AF-A0A075RAF8-F1
#
_cell.length_a   1.000
_cell.length_b   1.000
_cell.length_c   1.000
_cell.angle_alpha   90.00
_cell.angle_beta   90.00
_cell.angle_gamma   90.00
#
_symmetry.space_group_name_H-M   'P 1'
#
loop_
_entity.id
_entity.type
_entity.pdbx_description
1 polymer ?
#
loop_
_entity_poly.entity_id
_entity_poly.type
_entity_poly.pdbx_seq_one_letter_code
_entity_poly.pdbx_strand_id
1 'polypeptide(L)'
;MMSYLLLLPYGFAFMFFVSTITKCFSMFEFRQSIVHFDVISRKYVMLSSYLVILMEFVLAICFAQLAFLHAAFILTGLLMIFFTGLFIRASKQKKSFACSCFGGSTKKTNIKLAILRNCLLLLGASGGFWIANQLEGIPNPPEQIMPCLIVAAFFIPIYKELTILSKLRKKMRMLVP
;
A
#
# COMPACT_ATOMS: atom_id res chain seq x y z
N MET A 1 18.81 4.25 20.61
CA MET A 1 18.75 2.97 19.87
C MET A 1 17.32 2.47 19.71
N MET A 2 16.51 2.43 20.80
CA MET A 2 15.10 2.01 20.78
C MET A 2 14.22 2.76 19.75
N SER A 3 14.41 4.07 19.60
CA SER A 3 13.59 4.90 18.70
C SER A 3 13.73 4.55 17.22
N TYR A 4 14.89 4.03 16.79
CA TYR A 4 15.11 3.67 15.39
C TYR A 4 14.48 2.32 15.02
N LEU A 5 14.37 1.41 15.99
CA LEU A 5 13.74 0.10 15.79
C LEU A 5 12.23 0.24 15.52
N LEU A 6 11.61 1.29 16.07
CA LEU A 6 10.20 1.62 15.87
C LEU A 6 9.90 2.27 14.51
N LEU A 7 10.88 2.86 13.84
CA LEU A 7 10.68 3.50 12.53
C LEU A 7 10.23 2.48 11.47
N LEU A 8 10.74 1.25 11.56
CA LEU A 8 10.42 0.22 10.59
C LEU A 8 8.94 -0.22 10.67
N PRO A 9 8.39 -0.70 11.81
CA PRO A 9 6.98 -1.07 11.91
C PRO A 9 6.06 0.11 11.66
N TYR A 10 6.35 1.32 12.17
CA TYR A 10 5.51 2.49 11.87
C TYR A 10 5.58 2.91 10.40
N GLY A 11 6.72 2.72 9.73
CA GLY A 11 6.84 2.90 8.28
C GLY A 11 5.94 1.94 7.50
N PHE A 12 5.91 0.66 7.89
CA PHE A 12 4.97 -0.32 7.33
C PHE A 12 3.52 0.05 7.62
N ALA A 13 3.19 0.43 8.86
CA ALA A 13 1.85 0.88 9.23
C ALA A 13 1.38 2.04 8.35
N PHE A 14 2.21 3.08 8.23
CA PHE A 14 1.94 4.24 7.38
C PHE A 14 1.69 3.83 5.93
N MET A 15 2.59 3.02 5.36
CA MET A 15 2.47 2.54 3.99
C MET A 15 1.16 1.76 3.78
N PHE A 16 0.79 0.88 4.70
CA PHE A 16 -0.45 0.11 4.59
C PHE A 16 -1.70 0.97 4.78
N PHE A 17 -1.69 1.98 5.66
CA PHE A 17 -2.78 2.96 5.73
C PHE A 17 -2.94 3.74 4.43
N VAL A 18 -1.85 4.27 3.89
CA VAL A 18 -1.86 4.98 2.60
C VAL A 18 -2.42 4.08 1.49
N SER A 19 -1.94 2.83 1.44
CA SER A 19 -2.36 1.83 0.47
C SER A 19 -3.87 1.54 0.57
N THR A 20 -4.35 1.27 1.78
CA THR A 20 -5.76 0.99 2.08
C THR A 20 -6.64 2.17 1.71
N ILE A 21 -6.33 3.37 2.22
CA ILE A 21 -7.12 4.59 1.98
C ILE A 21 -7.17 4.88 0.47
N THR A 22 -6.03 4.84 -0.22
CA THR A 22 -5.99 5.08 -1.67
C THR A 22 -6.88 4.09 -2.42
N LYS A 23 -6.80 2.80 -2.09
CA LYS A 23 -7.65 1.78 -2.73
C LYS A 23 -9.13 1.96 -2.43
N CYS A 24 -9.50 2.46 -1.25
CA CYS A 24 -10.88 2.81 -0.92
C CYS A 24 -11.39 3.97 -1.81
N PHE A 25 -10.60 5.02 -2.00
CA PHE A 25 -10.98 6.16 -2.87
C PHE A 25 -10.99 5.78 -4.36
N SER A 26 -10.10 4.89 -4.81
CA SER A 26 -9.98 4.47 -6.21
C SER A 26 -10.32 2.99 -6.43
N MET A 27 -11.42 2.51 -5.85
CA MET A 27 -11.79 1.09 -5.84
C MET A 27 -12.00 0.53 -7.25
N PHE A 28 -12.57 1.33 -8.16
CA PHE A 28 -12.78 0.94 -9.55
C PHE A 28 -11.45 0.69 -10.28
N GLU A 29 -10.48 1.59 -10.16
CA GLU A 29 -9.14 1.44 -10.75
C GLU A 29 -8.40 0.22 -10.19
N PHE A 30 -8.53 -0.01 -8.88
CA PHE A 30 -7.91 -1.16 -8.23
C PHE A 30 -8.51 -2.48 -8.74
N ARG A 31 -9.83 -2.57 -8.89
CA ARG A 31 -10.49 -3.74 -9.49
C ARG A 31 -10.05 -3.97 -10.94
N GLN A 32 -9.97 -2.93 -11.75
CA GLN A 32 -9.45 -3.03 -13.11
C GLN A 32 -8.02 -3.59 -13.13
N SER A 33 -7.17 -3.11 -12.21
CA SER A 33 -5.81 -3.63 -12.05
C SER A 33 -5.79 -5.14 -11.78
N ILE A 34 -6.69 -5.65 -10.92
CA ILE A 34 -6.81 -7.09 -10.64
C ILE A 34 -7.24 -7.89 -11.88
N VAL A 35 -8.24 -7.39 -12.63
CA VAL A 35 -8.67 -8.03 -13.89
C VAL A 35 -7.51 -8.16 -14.87
N HIS A 36 -6.67 -7.13 -14.95
CA HIS A 36 -5.53 -7.09 -15.87
C HIS A 36 -4.44 -8.11 -15.55
N PHE A 37 -4.29 -8.52 -14.28
CA PHE A 37 -3.36 -9.58 -13.90
C PHE A 37 -3.79 -10.96 -14.41
N ASP A 38 -5.07 -11.15 -14.75
CA ASP A 38 -5.60 -12.37 -15.38
C ASP A 38 -5.25 -13.66 -14.59
N VAL A 39 -5.22 -13.54 -13.27
CA VAL A 39 -4.98 -14.64 -12.32
C VAL A 39 -6.28 -15.11 -11.67
N ILE A 40 -7.24 -14.20 -11.49
CA ILE A 40 -8.49 -14.44 -10.80
C ILE A 40 -9.64 -14.27 -11.80
N SER A 41 -10.58 -15.22 -11.81
CA SER A 41 -11.78 -15.11 -12.63
C SER A 41 -12.56 -13.83 -12.32
N ARG A 42 -13.14 -13.20 -13.35
CA ARG A 42 -13.90 -11.94 -13.21
C ARG A 42 -14.99 -12.00 -12.12
N LYS A 43 -15.54 -13.20 -11.86
CA LYS A 43 -16.54 -13.45 -10.81
C LYS A 43 -16.00 -13.16 -9.39
N TYR A 44 -14.72 -13.42 -9.14
CA TYR A 44 -14.10 -13.29 -7.81
C TYR A 44 -13.33 -11.98 -7.62
N VAL A 45 -13.16 -11.17 -8.67
CA VAL A 45 -12.41 -9.91 -8.60
C VAL A 45 -12.95 -8.97 -7.52
N MET A 46 -14.28 -8.90 -7.36
CA MET A 46 -14.89 -8.07 -6.33
C MET A 46 -14.50 -8.56 -4.93
N LEU A 47 -14.70 -9.85 -4.65
CA LEU A 47 -14.36 -10.45 -3.36
C LEU A 47 -12.86 -10.31 -3.06
N SER A 48 -11.99 -10.65 -4.01
CA SER A 48 -10.54 -10.56 -3.86
C SER A 48 -10.09 -9.11 -3.61
N SER A 49 -10.73 -8.12 -4.24
CA SER A 49 -10.39 -6.71 -4.01
C SER A 49 -10.67 -6.28 -2.56
N TYR A 50 -11.80 -6.70 -1.98
CA TYR A 50 -12.12 -6.42 -0.58
C TYR A 50 -11.20 -7.16 0.38
N LEU A 51 -10.88 -8.43 0.11
CA LEU A 51 -9.99 -9.22 0.96
C LEU A 51 -8.59 -8.62 1.04
N VAL A 52 -8.05 -8.12 -0.08
CA VAL A 52 -6.74 -7.45 -0.09
C VAL A 52 -6.78 -6.17 0.76
N ILE A 53 -7.80 -5.33 0.57
CA ILE A 53 -7.93 -4.07 1.34
C ILE A 53 -8.08 -4.36 2.83
N LEU A 54 -8.90 -5.37 3.18
CA LEU A 54 -9.09 -5.79 4.56
C LEU A 54 -7.77 -6.29 5.18
N MET A 55 -7.01 -7.12 4.45
CA MET A 55 -5.69 -7.56 4.90
C MET A 55 -4.72 -6.40 5.11
N GLU A 56 -4.65 -5.46 4.16
CA GLU A 56 -3.77 -4.29 4.29
C GLU A 56 -4.15 -3.43 5.49
N PHE A 57 -5.45 -3.26 5.74
CA PHE A 57 -5.94 -2.51 6.89
C PHE A 57 -5.61 -3.20 8.22
N VAL A 58 -5.84 -4.51 8.32
CA VAL A 58 -5.49 -5.29 9.51
C VAL A 58 -3.99 -5.23 9.77
N LEU A 59 -3.15 -5.38 8.73
CA LEU A 59 -1.70 -5.22 8.85
C LEU A 59 -1.31 -3.81 9.32
N ALA A 60 -1.96 -2.76 8.80
CA ALA A 60 -1.72 -1.39 9.25
C ALA A 60 -1.96 -1.23 10.75
N ILE A 61 -3.06 -1.79 11.26
CA ILE A 61 -3.39 -1.77 12.69
C ILE A 61 -2.37 -2.57 13.50
N CYS A 62 -2.04 -3.80 13.09
CA CYS A 62 -1.06 -4.63 13.80
C CYS A 62 0.29 -3.93 13.93
N PHE A 63 0.79 -3.31 12.85
CA PHE A 63 2.03 -2.55 12.90
C PHE A 63 1.92 -1.25 13.70
N ALA A 64 0.80 -0.55 13.65
CA ALA A 64 0.59 0.68 14.43
C ALA A 64 0.51 0.41 15.94
N GLN A 65 -0.07 -0.71 16.32
CA GLN A 65 -0.22 -1.15 17.71
C GLN A 65 0.96 -2.01 18.19
N LEU A 66 1.95 -2.28 17.32
CA LEU A 66 3.06 -3.20 17.59
C LEU A 66 2.60 -4.58 18.07
N ALA A 67 1.41 -5.01 17.64
CA ALA A 67 0.77 -6.26 18.03
C ALA A 67 0.99 -7.34 16.97
N PHE A 68 1.28 -8.57 17.41
CA PHE A 68 1.51 -9.74 16.54
C PHE A 68 2.55 -9.46 15.44
N LEU A 69 3.64 -8.75 15.78
CA LEU A 69 4.61 -8.24 14.80
C LEU A 69 5.21 -9.35 13.94
N HIS A 70 5.55 -10.52 14.49
CA HIS A 70 6.05 -11.66 13.71
C HIS A 70 5.07 -12.09 12.64
N ALA A 71 3.79 -12.28 13.02
CA ALA A 71 2.74 -12.63 12.08
C ALA A 71 2.53 -11.54 11.03
N ALA A 72 2.56 -10.27 11.43
CA ALA A 72 2.42 -9.12 10.53
C ALA A 72 3.57 -9.04 9.52
N PHE A 73 4.81 -9.25 9.94
CA PHE A 73 5.98 -9.28 9.05
C PHE A 73 5.95 -10.49 8.10
N ILE A 74 5.60 -11.69 8.60
CA ILE A 74 5.45 -12.89 7.75
C ILE A 74 4.37 -12.66 6.69
N LEU A 75 3.19 -12.19 7.09
CA LEU A 75 2.07 -11.97 6.18
C LEU A 75 2.38 -10.86 5.18
N THR A 76 3.08 -9.80 5.61
CA THR A 76 3.61 -8.76 4.71
C THR A 76 4.57 -9.34 3.69
N GLY A 77 5.49 -10.22 4.11
CA GLY A 77 6.40 -10.91 3.21
C GLY A 77 5.66 -11.75 2.17
N LEU A 78 4.69 -12.56 2.60
CA LEU A 78 3.85 -13.36 1.71
C LEU A 78 3.08 -12.48 0.71
N LEU A 79 2.51 -11.37 1.18
CA LEU A 79 1.79 -10.41 0.34
C LEU A 79 2.72 -9.77 -0.71
N MET A 80 3.94 -9.38 -0.31
CA MET A 80 4.92 -8.81 -1.24
C MET A 80 5.43 -9.84 -2.24
N ILE A 81 5.67 -11.09 -1.85
CA ILE A 81 6.03 -12.18 -2.77
C ILE A 81 4.90 -12.39 -3.78
N PHE A 82 3.65 -12.49 -3.30
CA PHE A 82 2.48 -12.66 -4.15
C PHE A 82 2.36 -11.55 -5.19
N PHE A 83 2.39 -10.28 -4.77
CA PHE A 83 2.32 -9.16 -5.71
C PHE A 83 3.51 -9.08 -6.65
N THR A 84 4.71 -9.44 -6.19
CA THR A 84 5.91 -9.49 -7.05
C THR A 84 5.76 -10.56 -8.13
N GLY A 85 5.24 -11.74 -7.77
CA GLY A 85 4.90 -12.79 -8.73
C GLY A 85 3.89 -12.32 -9.78
N LEU A 86 2.84 -11.60 -9.36
CA LEU A 86 1.87 -10.98 -10.27
C LEU A 86 2.53 -9.97 -11.22
N PHE A 87 3.42 -9.10 -10.71
CA PHE A 87 4.15 -8.13 -11.54
C PHE A 87 5.11 -8.80 -12.53
N ILE A 88 5.85 -9.84 -12.10
CA ILE A 88 6.74 -10.60 -12.98
C ILE A 88 5.93 -11.27 -14.10
N ARG A 89 4.79 -11.89 -13.76
CA ARG A 89 3.89 -12.50 -14.75
C ARG A 89 3.35 -11.46 -15.74
N ALA A 90 2.87 -10.32 -15.25
CA ALA A 90 2.41 -9.22 -16.10
C ALA A 90 3.53 -8.67 -17.02
N SER A 91 4.76 -8.59 -16.50
CA SER A 91 5.95 -8.21 -17.27
C SER A 91 6.22 -9.16 -18.43
N LYS A 92 6.18 -10.48 -18.16
CA LYS A 92 6.35 -11.52 -19.20
C LYS A 92 5.27 -11.47 -20.26
N GLN A 93 4.06 -11.04 -19.92
CA GLN A 93 2.94 -10.87 -20.85
C GLN A 93 3.01 -9.55 -21.65
N LYS A 94 4.07 -8.73 -21.49
CA LYS A 94 4.23 -7.39 -22.10
C LYS A 94 3.04 -6.45 -21.90
N LYS A 95 2.24 -6.72 -20.88
CA LYS A 95 0.99 -6.05 -20.59
C LYS A 95 1.30 -4.73 -19.86
N SER A 96 1.02 -3.58 -20.50
CA SER A 96 1.23 -2.26 -19.89
C SER A 96 -0.09 -1.72 -19.33
N PHE A 97 -0.24 -1.69 -18.01
CA PHE A 97 -1.41 -1.10 -17.35
C PHE A 97 -0.98 -0.17 -16.21
N ALA A 98 -1.90 0.70 -15.80
CA ALA A 98 -1.76 1.47 -14.57
C ALA A 98 -2.22 0.58 -13.40
N CYS A 99 -1.31 0.13 -12.52
CA CYS A 99 -1.70 -0.43 -11.22
C CYS A 99 -1.68 0.67 -10.15
N SER A 100 -2.81 0.83 -9.46
CA SER A 100 -2.95 1.65 -8.25
C SER A 100 -2.54 0.90 -6.96
N CYS A 101 -1.69 -0.13 -7.07
CA CYS A 101 -1.32 -1.04 -5.99
C CYS A 101 -0.73 -0.31 -4.76
N PHE A 102 -0.07 0.84 -4.94
CA PHE A 102 0.48 1.70 -3.87
C PHE A 102 0.50 3.17 -4.32
N GLY A 103 -0.69 3.76 -4.48
CA GLY A 103 -0.83 5.13 -4.99
C GLY A 103 -1.45 5.14 -6.37
N GLY A 104 -2.56 5.86 -6.52
CA GLY A 104 -3.25 6.00 -7.80
C GLY A 104 -2.41 6.87 -8.74
N SER A 105 -1.63 6.26 -9.62
CA SER A 105 -0.95 6.95 -10.70
C SER A 105 -1.68 6.68 -12.01
N THR A 106 -2.06 7.74 -12.72
CA THR A 106 -2.66 7.67 -14.06
C THR A 106 -1.62 7.37 -15.15
N LYS A 107 -0.34 7.25 -14.80
CA LYS A 107 0.75 6.90 -15.73
C LYS A 107 1.01 5.39 -15.73
N LYS A 108 1.43 4.85 -16.89
CA LYS A 108 1.84 3.44 -17.04
C LYS A 108 2.79 3.06 -15.90
N THR A 109 2.44 2.01 -15.14
CA THR A 109 3.25 1.58 -14.01
C THR A 109 4.60 1.09 -14.51
N ASN A 110 5.69 1.67 -13.99
CA ASN A 110 7.02 1.15 -14.23
C ASN A 110 7.19 -0.16 -13.44
N ILE A 111 7.00 -1.29 -14.13
CA ILE A 111 7.03 -2.63 -13.53
C ILE A 111 8.35 -2.89 -12.79
N LYS A 112 9.48 -2.37 -13.31
CA LYS A 112 10.80 -2.52 -12.65
C LYS A 112 10.83 -1.81 -11.29
N LEU A 113 10.24 -0.61 -11.20
CA LEU A 113 10.16 0.13 -9.95
C LEU A 113 9.22 -0.56 -8.94
N ALA A 114 8.11 -1.15 -9.41
CA ALA A 114 7.20 -1.89 -8.55
C ALA A 114 7.85 -3.15 -7.96
N ILE A 115 8.62 -3.88 -8.78
CA ILE A 115 9.41 -5.03 -8.32
C ILE A 115 10.48 -4.57 -7.33
N LEU A 116 11.23 -3.52 -7.65
CA LEU A 116 12.26 -2.99 -6.75
C LEU A 116 11.68 -2.59 -5.38
N ARG A 117 10.55 -1.86 -5.38
CA ARG A 117 9.86 -1.49 -4.14
C ARG A 117 9.46 -2.73 -3.34
N ASN A 118 8.84 -3.72 -3.97
CA ASN A 118 8.44 -4.93 -3.25
C ASN A 118 9.65 -5.72 -2.73
N CYS A 119 10.78 -5.75 -3.46
CA CYS A 119 12.02 -6.35 -2.98
C CYS A 119 12.58 -5.60 -1.76
N LEU A 120 12.57 -4.26 -1.77
CA LEU A 120 12.98 -3.46 -0.61
C LEU A 120 12.08 -3.70 0.60
N LEU A 121 10.77 -3.80 0.37
CA LEU A 121 9.80 -4.12 1.43
C LEU A 121 9.96 -5.56 1.93
N LEU A 122 10.36 -6.50 1.08
CA LEU A 122 10.69 -7.87 1.49
C LEU A 122 11.94 -7.91 2.36
N LEU A 123 12.99 -7.18 1.98
CA LEU A 123 14.18 -7.03 2.82
C LEU A 123 13.83 -6.38 4.16
N GLY A 124 13.02 -5.31 4.14
CA GLY A 124 12.52 -4.67 5.35
C GLY A 124 11.68 -5.62 6.22
N ALA A 125 10.82 -6.43 5.62
CA ALA A 125 10.00 -7.40 6.35
C ALA A 125 10.85 -8.52 6.96
N SER A 126 11.86 -9.01 6.23
CA SER A 126 12.83 -9.96 6.77
C SER A 126 13.57 -9.34 7.95
N GLY A 127 14.22 -8.19 7.82
CA GLY A 127 14.90 -7.53 8.94
C GLY A 127 13.97 -7.21 10.12
N GLY A 128 12.73 -6.80 9.81
CA GLY A 128 11.68 -6.54 10.77
C GLY A 128 11.30 -7.76 11.61
N PHE A 129 11.32 -8.96 11.04
CA PHE A 129 11.08 -10.20 11.77
C PHE A 129 12.12 -10.43 12.88
N TRP A 130 13.40 -10.16 12.62
CA TRP A 130 14.43 -10.24 13.68
C TRP A 130 14.24 -9.14 14.73
N ILE A 131 13.85 -7.94 14.30
CA ILE A 131 13.61 -6.80 15.20
C ILE A 131 12.36 -7.02 16.07
N ALA A 132 11.36 -7.75 15.59
CA ALA A 132 10.11 -8.02 16.31
C ALA A 132 10.37 -8.68 17.68
N ASN A 133 11.35 -9.59 17.76
CA ASN A 133 11.78 -10.21 19.03
C ASN A 133 12.21 -9.19 20.10
N GLN A 134 12.73 -8.03 19.68
CA GLN A 134 13.17 -6.97 20.61
C GLN A 134 12.04 -5.98 20.95
N LEU A 135 10.98 -5.97 20.16
CA LEU A 135 9.85 -5.04 20.29
C LEU A 135 8.69 -5.63 21.11
N GLU A 136 8.55 -6.96 21.18
CA GLU A 136 7.46 -7.65 21.92
C GLU A 136 7.46 -7.38 23.44
N GLY A 137 8.55 -6.84 23.99
CA GLY A 137 8.64 -6.43 25.40
C GLY A 137 8.39 -4.94 25.67
N ILE A 138 8.12 -4.13 24.64
CA ILE A 138 7.91 -2.69 24.81
C ILE A 138 6.45 -2.46 25.25
N PRO A 139 6.21 -1.65 26.30
CA PRO A 139 4.85 -1.29 26.72
C PRO A 139 4.08 -0.61 25.57
N ASN A 140 2.75 -0.70 25.65
CA ASN A 140 1.83 -0.24 24.59
C ASN A 140 2.31 1.06 23.93
N PRO A 141 2.31 1.12 22.58
CA PRO A 141 2.72 2.32 21.88
C PRO A 141 1.82 3.50 22.26
N PRO A 142 2.33 4.74 22.18
CA PRO A 142 1.53 5.92 22.48
C PRO A 142 0.23 5.91 21.66
N GLU A 143 -0.91 6.02 22.34
CA GLU A 143 -2.26 5.94 21.73
C GLU A 143 -2.45 6.93 20.57
N GLN A 144 -1.67 8.01 20.58
CA GLN A 144 -1.70 9.10 19.59
C GLN A 144 -1.03 8.76 18.26
N ILE A 145 -0.19 7.71 18.18
CA ILE A 145 0.57 7.41 16.95
C ILE A 145 -0.38 6.95 15.83
N MET A 146 -1.30 6.04 16.14
CA MET A 146 -2.24 5.51 15.14
C MET A 146 -3.09 6.60 14.46
N PRO A 147 -3.78 7.51 15.18
CA PRO A 147 -4.53 8.58 14.53
C PRO A 147 -3.62 9.53 13.74
N CYS A 148 -2.41 9.82 14.21
CA CYS A 148 -1.44 10.62 13.45
C CYS A 148 -1.05 9.96 12.12
N LEU A 149 -0.79 8.66 12.11
CA LEU A 149 -0.48 7.90 10.89
C LEU A 149 -1.66 7.89 9.91
N ILE A 150 -2.88 7.72 10.41
CA ILE A 150 -4.10 7.73 9.60
C ILE A 150 -4.29 9.12 8.96
N VAL A 151 -4.23 10.19 9.76
CA VAL A 151 -4.37 11.57 9.28
C VAL A 151 -3.31 11.88 8.23
N ALA A 152 -2.04 11.54 8.50
CA ALA A 152 -0.95 11.70 7.55
C ALA A 152 -1.20 10.91 6.24
N ALA A 153 -1.76 9.70 6.35
CA ALA A 153 -2.07 8.87 5.19
C ALA A 153 -3.21 9.43 4.33
N PHE A 154 -4.20 10.11 4.94
CA PHE A 154 -5.28 10.80 4.23
C PHE A 154 -4.81 12.02 3.42
N PHE A 155 -3.76 12.70 3.85
CA PHE A 155 -3.24 13.87 3.12
C PHE A 155 -2.77 13.52 1.70
N ILE A 156 -2.26 12.31 1.46
CA ILE A 156 -1.75 11.89 0.14
C ILE A 156 -2.86 11.86 -0.93
N PRO A 157 -3.97 11.12 -0.77
CA PRO A 157 -5.05 11.12 -1.75
C PRO A 157 -5.73 12.49 -1.85
N ILE A 158 -5.90 13.21 -0.73
CA ILE A 158 -6.48 14.57 -0.74
C ILE A 158 -5.62 15.52 -1.57
N TYR A 159 -4.31 15.53 -1.37
CA TYR A 159 -3.39 16.36 -2.14
C TYR A 159 -3.42 16.02 -3.63
N LYS A 160 -3.51 14.72 -3.97
CA LYS A 160 -3.66 14.27 -5.36
C LYS A 160 -4.94 14.82 -5.99
N GLU A 161 -6.08 14.70 -5.33
CA GLU A 161 -7.37 15.21 -5.82
C GLU A 161 -7.38 16.73 -5.94
N LEU A 162 -6.85 17.45 -4.94
CA LEU A 162 -6.70 18.91 -5.00
C LEU A 162 -5.83 19.35 -6.19
N THR A 163 -4.75 18.61 -6.48
CA THR A 163 -3.89 18.90 -7.63
C THR A 163 -4.64 18.71 -8.95
N ILE A 164 -5.45 17.66 -9.08
CA ILE A 164 -6.28 17.41 -10.27
C ILE A 164 -7.31 18.54 -10.44
N LEU A 165 -8.03 18.90 -9.38
CA LEU A 165 -9.00 19.99 -9.38
C LEU A 165 -8.35 21.33 -9.75
N SER A 166 -7.15 21.61 -9.25
CA SER A 166 -6.41 22.82 -9.59
C SER A 166 -6.06 22.91 -11.08
N LYS A 167 -5.70 21.77 -11.70
CA LYS A 167 -5.39 21.68 -13.14
C LYS A 167 -6.65 21.85 -13.99
N LEU A 168 -7.77 21.22 -13.58
CA LEU A 168 -9.06 21.38 -14.26
C LEU A 168 -9.55 22.82 -14.17
N ARG A 169 -9.46 23.46 -13.00
CA ARG A 169 -9.82 24.88 -12.81
C ARG A 169 -8.97 25.80 -13.69
N LYS A 170 -7.66 25.54 -13.82
CA LYS A 170 -6.80 26.29 -14.76
C LYS A 170 -7.23 26.08 -16.21
N LYS A 171 -7.55 24.85 -16.60
CA LYS A 171 -8.01 24.53 -17.97
C LYS A 171 -9.35 25.19 -18.30
N MET A 172 -10.31 25.19 -17.39
CA MET A 172 -11.60 25.87 -17.57
C MET A 172 -11.44 27.39 -17.70
N ARG A 173 -10.56 28.01 -16.91
CA ARG A 173 -10.26 29.45 -17.06
C ARG A 173 -9.63 29.83 -18.40
N MET A 174 -8.99 28.90 -19.11
CA MET A 174 -8.47 29.15 -20.47
C MET A 174 -9.51 28.92 -21.57
N LEU A 175 -10.67 28.32 -21.24
CA LEU A 175 -11.74 28.00 -22.18
C LEU A 175 -12.93 28.96 -22.09
N VAL A 176 -13.01 29.78 -21.04
CA VAL A 176 -13.97 30.88 -20.92
C VAL A 176 -13.27 32.13 -21.46
N PRO A 177 -13.68 32.66 -22.63
CA PRO A 177 -13.10 33.89 -23.20
C PRO A 177 -13.41 35.14 -22.37
#